data_AF-A0ABD0KBW5-F1
#
_entry.id   AF-A0ABD0KBW5-F1
#
_cell.length_a   1.000
_cell.length_b   1.000
_cell.length_c   1.000
_cell.angle_alpha   90.00
_cell.angle_beta   90.00
_cell.angle_gamma   90.00
#
_symmetry.space_group_name_H-M   'P 1'
#
loop_
_entity.id
_entity.type
_entity.pdbx_description
1 polymer ?
#
loop_
_entity_poly.entity_id
_entity_poly.type
_entity_poly.pdbx_seq_one_letter_code
_entity_poly.pdbx_strand_id
1 'polypeptide(L)'
;MARYTSSSSDVDSSSSDEDLAYVTDLNSTYHTSQGRGIMPYRFEPEKLAASADGDHQDREQEERLPDSCEWCSCGHCLAMPDDPNNRFCCKEMNALQCAFDTSLEELGMEISCITDHPGFAQACLSVYALKVAYLNYRTQYGKINKPQNQ
;
A
#
# COMPACT_ATOMS: atom_id res chain seq x y z
N MET A 1 -20.92 60.12 17.44
CA MET A 1 -19.76 59.24 17.74
C MET A 1 -19.82 58.85 19.21
N ALA A 2 -20.30 57.65 19.50
CA ALA A 2 -20.26 57.06 20.83
C ALA A 2 -19.65 55.66 20.70
N ARG A 3 -18.57 55.43 21.45
CA ARG A 3 -17.77 54.22 21.47
C ARG A 3 -18.47 53.18 22.34
N TYR A 4 -18.69 51.98 21.81
CA TYR A 4 -18.99 50.82 22.64
C TYR A 4 -17.70 50.04 22.86
N THR A 5 -17.42 49.83 24.14
CA THR A 5 -16.26 49.21 24.72
C THR A 5 -16.28 47.69 24.54
N SER A 6 -15.09 47.14 24.32
CA SER A 6 -14.78 45.72 24.26
C SER A 6 -15.31 44.94 25.46
N SER A 7 -15.81 43.72 25.22
CA SER A 7 -15.84 42.67 26.22
C SER A 7 -15.03 41.49 25.69
N SER A 8 -13.84 41.33 26.26
CA SER A 8 -13.00 40.15 26.15
C SER A 8 -13.68 39.00 26.90
N SER A 9 -13.73 37.81 26.30
CA SER A 9 -13.97 36.57 27.04
C SER A 9 -12.86 35.62 26.66
N ASP A 10 -12.03 35.33 27.65
CA ASP A 10 -10.81 34.56 27.58
C ASP A 10 -11.10 33.11 27.16
N VAL A 11 -10.35 32.60 26.19
CA VAL A 11 -10.33 31.18 25.85
C VAL A 11 -9.15 30.53 26.58
N ASP A 12 -9.45 29.86 27.69
CA ASP A 12 -8.50 28.99 28.37
C ASP A 12 -8.12 27.84 27.43
N SER A 13 -6.94 27.95 26.82
CA SER A 13 -6.30 26.85 26.10
C SER A 13 -5.42 26.09 27.08
N SER A 14 -5.96 25.06 27.70
CA SER A 14 -5.18 24.07 28.44
C SER A 14 -4.37 23.25 27.43
N SER A 15 -3.11 23.62 27.17
CA SER A 15 -2.17 22.73 26.50
C SER A 15 -1.77 21.65 27.51
N SER A 16 -2.03 20.40 27.15
CA SER A 16 -1.49 19.25 27.85
C SER A 16 -0.48 18.62 26.90
N ASP A 17 0.76 19.09 27.04
CA ASP A 17 1.95 18.52 26.44
C ASP A 17 2.30 17.24 27.18
N GLU A 18 1.74 16.11 26.74
CA GLU A 18 2.05 14.80 27.29
C GLU A 18 2.67 13.92 26.19
N ASP A 19 3.99 13.75 26.30
CA ASP A 19 4.82 12.62 25.86
C ASP A 19 4.84 12.23 24.36
N LEU A 20 5.66 12.97 23.59
CA LEU A 20 6.31 12.43 22.39
C LEU A 20 7.56 11.61 22.78
N ALA A 21 7.34 10.55 23.54
CA ALA A 21 8.33 9.49 23.71
C ALA A 21 7.99 8.34 22.72
N TYR A 22 9.00 7.97 21.93
CA TYR A 22 9.08 6.74 21.12
C TYR A 22 8.68 6.81 19.64
N VAL A 23 9.50 7.53 18.85
CA VAL A 23 9.89 7.05 17.51
C VAL A 23 11.42 6.99 17.41
N THR A 24 12.04 6.30 18.36
CA THR A 24 13.45 5.90 18.28
C THR A 24 13.55 4.40 18.41
N ASP A 25 12.98 3.65 17.47
CA ASP A 25 13.33 2.23 17.34
C ASP A 25 13.07 1.62 15.96
N LEU A 26 13.53 2.32 14.91
CA LEU A 26 13.74 1.69 13.60
C LEU A 26 15.21 1.54 13.23
N ASN A 27 16.14 1.70 14.20
CA ASN A 27 17.56 1.55 13.91
C ASN A 27 18.42 0.93 15.03
N SER A 28 17.85 0.18 15.98
CA SER A 28 18.69 -0.48 16.98
C SER A 28 18.16 -1.83 17.42
N THR A 29 18.23 -2.82 16.52
CA THR A 29 18.52 -4.22 16.90
C THR A 29 18.81 -5.07 15.66
N TYR A 30 19.90 -4.78 14.96
CA TYR A 30 20.70 -5.87 14.38
C TYR A 30 21.39 -6.57 15.56
N HIS A 31 20.61 -7.35 16.30
CA HIS A 31 21.18 -8.37 17.15
C HIS A 31 21.88 -9.35 16.22
N THR A 32 23.20 -9.34 16.25
CA THR A 32 24.04 -10.47 15.83
C THR A 32 23.70 -11.64 16.74
N SER A 33 22.62 -12.34 16.43
CA SER A 33 22.34 -13.69 16.86
C SER A 33 22.22 -14.53 15.59
N GLN A 34 22.96 -15.63 15.59
CA GLN A 34 23.20 -16.44 14.41
C GLN A 34 21.89 -16.87 13.72
N GLY A 35 21.66 -16.34 12.52
CA GLY A 35 21.26 -17.13 11.37
C GLY A 35 19.84 -17.68 11.30
N ARG A 36 18.79 -16.93 11.66
CA ARG A 36 17.42 -17.23 11.18
C ARG A 36 16.57 -15.98 10.93
N GLY A 37 16.95 -15.17 9.93
CA GLY A 37 16.04 -14.19 9.34
C GLY A 37 14.78 -14.88 8.80
N ILE A 38 13.61 -14.25 8.97
CA ILE A 38 12.39 -14.63 8.26
C ILE A 38 12.57 -14.13 6.83
N MET A 39 12.85 -15.07 5.91
CA MET A 39 12.90 -14.79 4.48
C MET A 39 11.54 -15.11 3.85
N PRO A 40 11.14 -14.43 2.76
CA PRO A 40 10.03 -14.86 1.93
C PRO A 40 10.18 -16.35 1.57
N TYR A 41 9.07 -17.11 1.54
CA TYR A 41 9.01 -18.53 1.15
C TYR A 41 9.63 -19.58 2.10
N ARG A 42 9.91 -19.24 3.37
CA ARG A 42 10.44 -20.22 4.34
C ARG A 42 9.45 -21.32 4.77
N PHE A 43 8.16 -21.16 4.49
CA PHE A 43 7.11 -22.06 4.98
C PHE A 43 6.16 -22.51 3.87
N GLU A 44 6.68 -22.81 2.69
CA GLU A 44 5.90 -23.53 1.70
C GLU A 44 5.91 -25.03 2.01
N PRO A 45 4.75 -25.71 2.02
CA PRO A 45 4.69 -27.15 2.26
C PRO A 45 5.46 -27.91 1.17
N GLU A 46 6.29 -28.87 1.57
CA GLU A 46 7.05 -29.70 0.62
C GLU A 46 6.07 -30.45 -0.30
N LYS A 47 6.15 -30.17 -1.60
CA LYS A 47 5.53 -31.02 -2.62
C LYS A 47 6.08 -32.43 -2.43
N LEU A 48 5.22 -33.40 -2.12
CA LEU A 48 5.60 -34.81 -2.04
C LEU A 48 6.15 -35.21 -3.41
N ALA A 49 7.48 -35.23 -3.52
CA ALA A 49 8.18 -35.61 -4.73
C ALA A 49 7.93 -37.10 -4.99
N ALA A 50 7.31 -37.41 -6.13
CA ALA A 50 7.49 -38.72 -6.74
C ALA A 50 8.96 -38.82 -7.14
N SER A 51 9.67 -39.74 -6.48
CA SER A 51 11.10 -40.01 -6.65
C SER A 51 11.48 -40.42 -8.08
N ALA A 52 12.46 -39.73 -8.67
CA ALA A 52 13.53 -40.34 -9.50
C ALA A 52 14.64 -39.32 -9.80
N ASP A 53 15.89 -39.77 -9.64
CA ASP A 53 17.17 -39.05 -9.78
C ASP A 53 17.44 -38.42 -11.15
N GLY A 54 18.23 -37.33 -11.18
CA GLY A 54 18.83 -36.79 -12.41
C GLY A 54 19.55 -35.45 -12.27
N ASP A 55 20.88 -35.50 -12.34
CA ASP A 55 21.90 -34.44 -12.42
C ASP A 55 21.72 -33.48 -13.63
N HIS A 56 21.78 -32.16 -13.40
CA HIS A 56 22.63 -31.15 -14.12
C HIS A 56 22.08 -29.69 -14.12
N GLN A 57 23.04 -28.79 -13.84
CA GLN A 57 23.25 -27.43 -14.36
C GLN A 57 22.37 -26.27 -13.86
N ASP A 58 23.04 -25.39 -13.11
CA ASP A 58 22.71 -23.96 -12.93
C ASP A 58 22.50 -23.31 -14.30
N ARG A 59 21.23 -23.24 -14.72
CA ARG A 59 20.79 -22.27 -15.72
C ARG A 59 20.25 -21.09 -14.95
N GLU A 60 20.90 -19.95 -15.09
CA GLU A 60 20.28 -18.64 -14.94
C GLU A 60 19.10 -18.61 -15.93
N GLN A 61 17.95 -19.14 -15.51
CA GLN A 61 16.70 -18.83 -16.14
C GLN A 61 16.43 -17.39 -15.74
N GLU A 62 16.80 -16.44 -16.61
CA GLU A 62 15.89 -15.33 -16.83
C GLU A 62 14.52 -15.97 -17.02
N GLU A 63 13.70 -15.95 -15.96
CA GLU A 63 12.28 -16.24 -16.04
C GLU A 63 11.72 -15.26 -17.06
N ARG A 64 11.74 -15.70 -18.32
CA ARG A 64 11.10 -15.04 -19.43
C ARG A 64 9.63 -15.04 -19.07
N LEU A 65 9.20 -13.92 -18.47
CA LEU A 65 7.82 -13.66 -18.10
C LEU A 65 6.93 -14.15 -19.25
N PRO A 66 5.87 -14.92 -18.97
CA PRO A 66 5.01 -15.42 -20.02
C PRO A 66 4.55 -14.24 -20.88
N ASP A 67 4.95 -14.26 -22.16
CA ASP A 67 4.81 -13.12 -23.07
C ASP A 67 3.33 -12.75 -23.35
N SER A 68 2.35 -13.60 -23.01
CA SER A 68 0.95 -13.39 -23.35
C SER A 68 0.07 -13.07 -22.13
N CYS A 69 -0.33 -11.80 -22.05
CA CYS A 69 -1.36 -11.29 -21.13
C CYS A 69 -2.66 -11.03 -21.91
N GLU A 70 -3.25 -12.08 -22.52
CA GLU A 70 -4.38 -11.95 -23.46
C GLU A 70 -5.66 -11.34 -22.85
N TRP A 71 -5.81 -11.46 -21.53
CA TRP A 71 -6.93 -10.88 -20.78
C TRP A 71 -6.76 -9.37 -20.54
N CYS A 72 -5.58 -8.81 -20.77
CA CYS A 72 -5.32 -7.39 -20.52
C CYS A 72 -5.78 -6.53 -21.71
N SER A 73 -6.60 -5.52 -21.42
CA SER A 73 -7.06 -4.51 -22.39
C SER A 73 -6.43 -3.11 -22.19
N CYS A 74 -5.63 -2.92 -21.14
CA CYS A 74 -4.91 -1.67 -20.87
C CYS A 74 -3.43 -1.70 -21.32
N GLY A 75 -2.88 -2.87 -21.66
CA GLY A 75 -1.49 -3.03 -22.11
C GLY A 75 -0.43 -2.97 -21.02
N HIS A 76 -0.81 -2.87 -19.74
CA HIS A 76 0.13 -2.68 -18.62
C HIS A 76 0.12 -3.82 -17.59
N CYS A 77 -0.77 -4.80 -17.72
CA CYS A 77 -0.84 -5.93 -16.79
C CYS A 77 0.26 -6.97 -17.10
N LEU A 78 0.82 -7.56 -16.04
CA LEU A 78 1.76 -8.68 -16.15
C LEU A 78 1.03 -10.01 -16.21
N ALA A 79 1.56 -10.97 -16.95
CA ALA A 79 1.01 -12.32 -17.01
C ALA A 79 1.21 -13.02 -15.65
N MET A 80 0.11 -13.53 -15.08
CA MET A 80 0.11 -14.26 -13.81
C MET A 80 -0.38 -15.70 -14.04
N PRO A 81 0.50 -16.65 -14.40
CA PRO A 81 0.11 -18.01 -14.73
C PRO A 81 -0.45 -18.78 -13.52
N ASP A 82 0.09 -18.56 -12.32
CA ASP A 82 -0.20 -19.39 -11.14
C ASP A 82 -1.49 -18.99 -10.38
N ASP A 83 -2.01 -17.79 -10.62
CA ASP A 83 -3.23 -17.29 -9.94
C ASP A 83 -4.25 -16.73 -10.94
N PRO A 84 -5.11 -17.59 -11.51
CA PRO A 84 -6.15 -17.17 -12.44
C PRO A 84 -7.23 -16.30 -11.80
N ASN A 85 -7.41 -16.38 -10.48
CA ASN A 85 -8.46 -15.63 -9.79
C ASN A 85 -8.08 -14.17 -9.57
N ASN A 86 -6.80 -13.81 -9.71
CA ASN A 86 -6.30 -12.45 -9.55
C ASN A 86 -5.92 -11.79 -10.89
N ARG A 87 -6.47 -12.29 -12.00
CA ARG A 87 -6.30 -11.73 -13.34
C ARG A 87 -7.41 -10.72 -13.64
N PHE A 88 -7.19 -9.46 -13.26
CA PHE A 88 -8.14 -8.38 -13.53
C PHE A 88 -7.45 -7.20 -14.22
N CYS A 89 -8.02 -6.76 -15.35
CA CYS A 89 -7.57 -5.54 -16.00
C CYS A 89 -8.21 -4.32 -15.31
N CYS A 90 -7.47 -3.21 -15.20
CA CYS A 90 -8.02 -1.97 -14.62
C CYS A 90 -9.25 -1.44 -15.36
N LYS A 91 -9.43 -1.79 -16.64
CA LYS A 91 -10.61 -1.42 -17.44
C LYS A 91 -11.86 -2.24 -17.14
N GLU A 92 -11.73 -3.41 -16.51
CA GLU A 92 -12.86 -4.27 -16.14
C GLU A 92 -13.45 -3.88 -14.79
N MET A 93 -12.68 -3.17 -13.97
CA MET A 93 -13.12 -2.77 -12.64
C MET A 93 -14.03 -1.54 -12.73
N ASN A 94 -15.34 -1.75 -12.55
CA ASN A 94 -16.34 -0.68 -12.53
C ASN A 94 -15.98 0.46 -11.56
N ALA A 95 -15.36 0.14 -10.42
CA ALA A 95 -14.93 1.14 -9.44
C ALA A 95 -13.88 2.14 -9.99
N LEU A 96 -13.19 1.80 -11.08
CA LEU A 96 -12.22 2.68 -11.72
C LEU A 96 -12.82 3.51 -12.86
N GLN A 97 -14.03 3.20 -13.36
CA GLN A 97 -14.64 3.93 -14.48
C GLN A 97 -14.72 5.43 -14.20
N CYS A 98 -15.13 5.81 -12.99
CA CYS A 98 -15.14 7.21 -12.60
C CYS A 98 -13.77 7.89 -12.75
N ALA A 99 -12.66 7.21 -12.46
CA ALA A 99 -11.33 7.81 -12.61
C ALA A 99 -10.96 8.04 -14.09
N PHE A 100 -11.39 7.16 -15.00
CA PHE A 100 -11.22 7.35 -16.44
C PHE A 100 -12.12 8.47 -16.98
N ASP A 101 -13.37 8.51 -16.54
CA ASP A 101 -14.34 9.54 -16.96
C ASP A 101 -13.91 10.91 -16.46
N THR A 102 -13.55 11.02 -15.17
CA THR A 102 -13.07 12.27 -14.57
C THR A 102 -11.78 12.76 -15.22
N SER A 103 -10.85 11.86 -15.60
CA SER A 103 -9.64 12.30 -16.32
C SER A 103 -9.99 12.93 -17.66
N LEU A 104 -10.97 12.38 -18.37
CA LEU A 104 -11.39 12.92 -19.66
C LEU A 104 -12.21 14.21 -19.50
N GLU A 105 -13.17 14.25 -18.58
CA GLU A 105 -14.08 15.37 -18.37
C GLU A 105 -13.40 16.58 -17.72
N GLU A 106 -12.61 16.37 -16.68
CA GLU A 106 -12.03 17.46 -15.89
C GLU A 106 -10.64 17.87 -16.40
N LEU A 107 -9.81 16.91 -16.78
CA LEU A 107 -8.43 17.18 -17.23
C LEU A 107 -8.30 17.20 -18.75
N GLY A 108 -9.33 16.81 -19.50
CA GLY A 108 -9.26 16.70 -20.96
C GLY A 108 -8.27 15.63 -21.41
N MET A 109 -7.94 14.64 -20.57
CA MET A 109 -6.98 13.60 -20.86
C MET A 109 -7.63 12.22 -20.93
N GLU A 110 -7.48 11.58 -22.07
CA GLU A 110 -7.83 10.17 -22.23
C GLU A 110 -6.66 9.32 -21.74
N ILE A 111 -6.90 8.48 -20.74
CA ILE A 111 -5.89 7.57 -20.19
C ILE A 111 -6.16 6.14 -20.61
N SER A 112 -5.10 5.40 -20.92
CA SER A 112 -5.19 4.02 -21.38
C SER A 112 -5.20 3.02 -20.22
N CYS A 113 -4.56 3.38 -19.12
CA CYS A 113 -4.44 2.60 -17.90
C CYS A 113 -4.62 3.49 -16.68
N ILE A 114 -5.06 2.92 -15.56
CA ILE A 114 -5.20 3.66 -14.30
C ILE A 114 -3.85 4.23 -13.81
N THR A 115 -2.74 3.59 -14.19
CA THR A 115 -1.39 4.06 -13.87
C THR A 115 -1.02 5.37 -14.56
N ASP A 116 -1.65 5.68 -15.69
CA ASP A 116 -1.43 6.91 -16.45
C ASP A 116 -2.20 8.09 -15.85
N HIS A 117 -3.12 7.83 -14.92
CA HIS A 117 -3.86 8.88 -14.24
C HIS A 117 -2.89 9.76 -13.43
N PRO A 118 -2.96 11.10 -13.55
CA PRO A 118 -1.98 12.01 -12.94
C PRO A 118 -1.96 11.94 -11.42
N GLY A 119 -3.12 11.63 -10.81
CA GLY A 119 -3.24 11.41 -9.37
C GLY A 119 -2.69 10.06 -8.88
N PHE A 120 -2.48 9.07 -9.75
CA PHE A 120 -2.12 7.70 -9.35
C PHE A 120 -0.76 7.66 -8.66
N ALA A 121 0.27 8.24 -9.30
CA ALA A 121 1.62 8.25 -8.72
C ALA A 121 1.65 9.01 -7.38
N GLN A 122 0.92 10.11 -7.27
CA GLN A 122 0.91 10.95 -6.08
C GLN A 122 0.14 10.31 -4.92
N ALA A 123 -0.97 9.62 -5.19
CA ALA A 123 -1.80 9.01 -4.16
C ALA A 123 -1.32 7.60 -3.76
N CYS A 124 -0.97 6.76 -4.74
CA CYS A 124 -0.71 5.34 -4.53
C CYS A 124 0.77 4.98 -4.42
N LEU A 125 1.67 5.76 -5.05
CA LEU A 125 3.11 5.43 -5.08
C LEU A 125 3.96 6.36 -4.18
N SER A 126 3.41 7.48 -3.72
CA SER A 126 4.13 8.41 -2.84
C SER A 126 4.24 7.86 -1.42
N VAL A 127 5.46 7.53 -1.00
CA VAL A 127 5.76 7.07 0.36
C VAL A 127 5.25 8.05 1.43
N TYR A 128 5.36 9.35 1.18
CA TYR A 128 4.90 10.36 2.13
C TYR A 128 3.38 10.44 2.20
N ALA A 129 2.69 10.36 1.06
CA ALA A 129 1.21 10.32 1.05
C ALA A 129 0.68 9.09 1.80
N LEU A 130 1.28 7.92 1.56
CA LEU A 130 0.93 6.68 2.26
C LEU A 130 1.18 6.76 3.77
N LYS A 131 2.31 7.37 4.19
CA LYS A 131 2.58 7.61 5.63
C LYS A 131 1.53 8.51 6.27
N VAL A 132 1.15 9.61 5.61
CA VAL A 132 0.11 10.53 6.11
C VAL A 132 -1.23 9.82 6.20
N ALA A 133 -1.63 9.06 5.17
CA ALA A 133 -2.86 8.29 5.16
C ALA A 133 -2.90 7.26 6.31
N TYR A 134 -1.79 6.56 6.54
CA TYR A 134 -1.64 5.60 7.64
C TYR A 134 -1.75 6.26 9.02
N LEU A 135 -1.04 7.37 9.24
CA LEU A 135 -1.12 8.10 10.51
C LEU A 135 -2.53 8.61 10.77
N ASN A 136 -3.19 9.15 9.74
CA ASN A 136 -4.56 9.61 9.83
C ASN A 136 -5.53 8.47 10.20
N TYR A 137 -5.40 7.33 9.51
CA TYR A 137 -6.16 6.13 9.83
C TYR A 137 -5.96 5.70 11.30
N ARG A 138 -4.72 5.69 11.79
CA ARG A 138 -4.44 5.36 13.19
C ARG A 138 -4.99 6.37 14.19
N THR A 139 -5.02 7.65 13.87
CA THR A 139 -5.65 8.65 14.74
C THR A 139 -7.15 8.41 14.88
N GLN A 140 -7.82 8.07 13.76
CA GLN A 140 -9.27 7.86 13.74
C GLN A 140 -9.69 6.51 14.36
N TYR A 141 -8.92 5.45 14.12
CA TYR A 141 -9.32 4.07 14.43
C TYR A 141 -8.36 3.32 15.37
N GLY A 142 -7.22 3.91 15.74
CA GLY A 142 -6.15 3.24 16.48
C GLY A 142 -6.36 3.11 17.99
N LYS A 143 -7.45 3.64 18.55
CA LYS A 143 -7.83 3.35 19.94
C LYS A 143 -8.55 2.00 19.99
N ILE A 144 -7.82 0.96 20.39
CA ILE A 144 -8.43 -0.30 20.83
C ILE A 144 -9.14 0.01 22.13
N ASN A 145 -10.48 0.04 22.11
CA ASN A 145 -11.28 -0.02 23.33
C ASN A 145 -10.87 -1.29 24.07
N LYS A 146 -10.10 -1.19 25.16
CA LYS A 146 -9.98 -2.31 26.09
C LYS A 146 -11.41 -2.63 26.53
N PRO A 147 -11.91 -3.87 26.35
CA PRO A 147 -13.17 -4.23 26.98
C PRO A 147 -12.99 -4.02 28.48
N GLN A 148 -13.77 -3.10 29.05
CA GLN A 148 -13.96 -3.01 30.49
C GLN A 148 -14.75 -4.25 30.91
N ASN A 149 -14.03 -5.34 31.17
CA ASN A 149 -14.60 -6.52 31.80
C ASN A 149 -14.55 -6.32 33.32
N GLN A 150 -15.76 -6.25 33.87
CA GLN A 150 -16.21 -6.46 35.25
C GLN A 150 -15.97 -5.34 36.27
#